data_AF-A0A7R9BAM4-F1
#
_entry.id   AF-A0A7R9BAM4-F1
#
_cell.length_a   1.000
_cell.length_b   1.000
_cell.length_c   1.000
_cell.angle_alpha   90.00
_cell.angle_beta   90.00
_cell.angle_gamma   90.00
#
_symmetry.space_group_name_H-M   'P 1'
#
loop_
_entity.id
_entity.type
_entity.pdbx_description
1 polymer ?
#
loop_
_entity_poly.entity_id
_entity_poly.type
_entity_poly.pdbx_seq_one_letter_code
_entity_poly.pdbx_strand_id
1 'polypeptide(L)'
;VSIIPEQTTFNVDNVRVCKILGSGLYSSDVVQGMVFKKQVEGDITKKTNAKVAVFSCAVDNSQTETKGTVLIKSADELMNFSRGEENQLEEQIKAIAASGANVIVSGAKFGDMALHYVNKYNMMAVKLSSKWDVRRLCKAVGAVTLPRLVGREVPGSILGVILVIRIEGGVESLRLVRFIGLFWVLHLLSCTPLH
;
A
#
# COMPACT_ATOMS: atom_id res chain seq x y z
N VAL A 1 18.81 -28.82 6.41
CA VAL A 1 17.54 -29.32 5.84
C VAL A 1 16.56 -29.43 6.99
N SER A 2 15.56 -28.56 7.04
CA SER A 2 14.59 -28.52 8.14
C SER A 2 13.50 -29.55 7.85
N ILE A 3 13.48 -30.64 8.61
CA ILE A 3 12.42 -31.65 8.55
C ILE A 3 11.20 -31.12 9.33
N ILE A 4 10.07 -30.94 8.64
CA ILE A 4 8.80 -30.46 9.23
C ILE A 4 7.79 -31.61 9.15
N PRO A 5 7.12 -31.97 10.26
CA PRO A 5 6.10 -33.03 10.26
C PRO A 5 4.84 -32.59 9.49
N GLU A 6 4.18 -33.58 8.89
CA GLU A 6 3.22 -33.45 7.77
C GLU A 6 1.88 -32.77 8.10
N GLN A 7 1.60 -32.49 9.38
CA GLN A 7 0.46 -31.66 9.81
C GLN A 7 0.83 -30.79 11.01
N THR A 8 1.20 -29.53 10.75
CA THR A 8 1.21 -28.49 11.78
C THR A 8 0.49 -27.26 11.23
N THR A 9 -0.28 -26.60 12.09
CA THR A 9 -0.96 -25.31 11.79
C THR A 9 0.03 -24.15 11.60
N PHE A 10 1.33 -24.42 11.73
CA PHE A 10 2.42 -23.48 11.63
C PHE A 10 3.07 -23.54 10.25
N ASN A 11 2.63 -22.68 9.33
CA ASN A 11 3.31 -22.49 8.07
C ASN A 11 4.52 -21.57 8.29
N VAL A 12 5.71 -21.99 7.85
CA VAL A 12 6.98 -21.25 7.98
C VAL A 12 7.00 -20.01 7.07
N ASP A 13 6.24 -20.02 5.97
CA ASP A 13 6.00 -18.82 5.15
C ASP A 13 5.39 -17.68 5.98
N ASN A 14 4.68 -18.10 7.04
CA ASN A 14 4.33 -17.51 8.34
C ASN A 14 5.17 -16.39 8.94
N VAL A 15 6.47 -16.57 8.83
CA VAL A 15 7.43 -15.91 9.70
C VAL A 15 8.49 -15.32 8.81
N ARG A 16 8.52 -13.99 8.81
CA ARG A 16 9.53 -13.24 8.08
C ARG A 16 10.48 -12.59 9.07
N VAL A 17 11.74 -12.53 8.65
CA VAL A 17 12.79 -11.83 9.37
C VAL A 17 13.11 -10.54 8.62
N CYS A 18 12.90 -9.40 9.26
CA CYS A 18 13.24 -8.10 8.70
C CYS A 18 14.54 -7.60 9.33
N LYS A 19 15.62 -7.59 8.55
CA LYS A 19 16.94 -7.16 9.02
C LYS A 19 17.12 -5.64 8.98
N ILE A 20 17.18 -4.96 10.11
CA ILE A 20 17.47 -3.51 10.11
C ILE A 20 18.96 -3.33 10.36
N LEU A 21 19.62 -2.57 9.48
CA LEU A 21 21.04 -2.22 9.64
C LEU A 21 21.15 -1.02 10.57
N GLY A 22 22.14 -1.03 11.46
CA GLY A 22 22.43 0.08 12.38
C GLY A 22 21.77 -0.03 13.76
N SER A 23 21.19 -1.17 14.10
CA SER A 23 20.63 -1.46 15.42
C SER A 23 21.39 -2.64 16.04
N GLY A 24 21.54 -2.66 17.37
CA GLY A 24 22.32 -3.68 18.11
C GLY A 24 21.64 -5.05 18.12
N LEU A 25 22.41 -6.13 18.36
CA LEU A 25 21.85 -7.49 18.40
C LEU A 25 20.74 -7.64 19.47
N TYR A 26 20.90 -6.96 20.60
CA TYR A 26 19.96 -6.99 21.72
C TYR A 26 18.67 -6.20 21.49
N SER A 27 18.60 -5.35 20.46
CA SER A 27 17.39 -4.61 20.08
C SER A 27 16.61 -5.32 18.97
N SER A 28 16.47 -6.65 19.10
CA SER A 28 15.65 -7.46 18.21
C SER A 28 14.26 -7.62 18.83
N ASP A 29 13.23 -7.19 18.10
CA ASP A 29 11.86 -7.19 18.58
C ASP A 29 10.97 -8.11 17.76
N VAL A 30 9.97 -8.70 18.41
CA VAL A 30 8.93 -9.48 17.74
C VAL A 30 7.70 -8.62 17.54
N VAL A 31 7.35 -8.39 16.28
CA VAL A 31 6.22 -7.57 15.87
C VAL A 31 5.07 -8.47 15.42
N GLN A 32 3.92 -8.34 16.07
CA GLN A 32 2.68 -8.89 15.53
C GLN A 32 2.17 -8.04 14.38
N GLY A 33 2.05 -8.66 13.21
CA GLY A 33 1.66 -8.04 11.95
C GLY A 33 2.77 -8.14 10.90
N MET A 34 2.80 -7.16 9.99
CA MET A 34 3.74 -7.16 8.88
C MET A 34 4.49 -5.83 8.77
N VAL A 35 5.80 -5.91 8.53
CA VAL A 35 6.66 -4.73 8.39
C VAL A 35 7.34 -4.75 7.03
N PHE A 36 7.33 -3.60 6.36
CA PHE A 36 8.02 -3.38 5.11
C PHE A 36 9.08 -2.28 5.25
N LYS A 37 10.25 -2.54 4.66
CA LYS A 37 11.34 -1.56 4.50
C LYS A 37 11.07 -0.65 3.29
N LYS A 38 9.95 0.05 3.31
CA LYS A 38 9.56 0.98 2.25
C LYS A 38 8.99 2.23 2.88
N GLN A 39 9.17 3.34 2.20
CA GLN A 39 8.59 4.61 2.57
C GLN A 39 7.16 4.74 2.01
N VAL A 40 6.36 5.54 2.69
CA VAL A 40 5.03 5.97 2.25
C VAL A 40 5.21 7.13 1.27
N GLU A 41 4.49 7.10 0.16
CA GLU A 41 4.63 8.08 -0.92
C GLU A 41 3.80 9.37 -0.62
N GLY A 42 2.86 9.31 0.33
CA GLY A 42 2.07 10.46 0.79
C GLY A 42 2.63 11.16 2.04
N ASP A 43 2.00 12.28 2.41
CA ASP A 43 2.43 13.13 3.53
C ASP A 43 2.09 12.53 4.91
N ILE A 44 1.05 11.70 4.96
CA ILE A 44 0.55 11.14 6.21
C ILE A 44 1.40 9.94 6.62
N THR A 45 2.02 10.05 7.79
CA THR A 45 2.98 9.04 8.30
C THR A 45 2.38 8.07 9.32
N LYS A 46 1.23 8.39 9.92
CA LYS A 46 0.59 7.57 10.96
C LYS A 46 -0.92 7.64 10.83
N LYS A 47 -1.57 6.47 10.92
CA LYS A 47 -3.04 6.38 10.97
C LYS A 47 -3.47 5.21 11.84
N THR A 48 -4.36 5.47 12.80
CA THR A 48 -4.97 4.46 13.68
C THR A 48 -6.34 4.06 13.15
N ASN A 49 -6.76 2.82 13.43
CA ASN A 49 -8.02 2.21 13.01
C ASN A 49 -8.36 2.50 11.54
N ALA A 50 -7.45 2.09 10.65
CA ALA A 50 -7.55 2.41 9.24
C ALA A 50 -8.12 1.24 8.44
N LYS A 51 -9.12 1.52 7.60
CA LYS A 51 -9.54 0.62 6.53
C LYS A 51 -8.55 0.73 5.37
N VAL A 52 -8.14 -0.41 4.83
CA VAL A 52 -7.13 -0.48 3.78
C VAL A 52 -7.75 -1.00 2.49
N ALA A 53 -7.58 -0.21 1.43
CA ALA A 53 -7.87 -0.60 0.07
C ALA A 53 -6.57 -1.03 -0.61
N VAL A 54 -6.56 -2.24 -1.17
CA VAL A 54 -5.37 -2.81 -1.83
C VAL A 54 -5.61 -2.92 -3.31
N PHE A 55 -4.78 -2.28 -4.12
CA PHE A 55 -4.83 -2.28 -5.57
C PHE A 55 -3.57 -2.92 -6.15
N SER A 56 -3.72 -3.77 -7.17
CA SER A 56 -2.56 -4.31 -7.90
C SER A 56 -2.05 -3.39 -9.01
N CYS A 57 -2.83 -2.36 -9.37
CA CYS A 57 -2.54 -1.43 -10.45
C CYS A 57 -1.99 -0.11 -9.95
N ALA A 58 -1.36 0.63 -10.87
CA ALA A 58 -0.88 1.98 -10.62
C ALA A 58 -2.06 2.90 -10.32
N VAL A 59 -1.87 3.78 -9.35
CA VAL A 59 -2.83 4.84 -9.04
C VAL A 59 -2.32 6.09 -9.72
N ASP A 60 -2.66 6.20 -10.99
CA ASP A 60 -2.28 7.30 -11.85
C ASP A 60 -3.47 7.65 -12.73
N ASN A 61 -3.37 8.78 -13.43
CA ASN A 61 -4.25 9.06 -14.55
C ASN A 61 -4.09 7.89 -15.53
N SER A 62 -5.02 6.93 -15.45
CA SER A 62 -4.95 5.76 -16.30
C SER A 62 -5.06 6.29 -17.71
N GLN A 63 -3.95 6.28 -18.44
CA GLN A 63 -3.96 6.48 -19.88
C GLN A 63 -5.02 5.53 -20.39
N THR A 64 -6.20 6.05 -20.68
CA THR A 64 -7.19 5.28 -21.39
C THR A 64 -6.48 4.98 -22.69
N GLU A 65 -6.25 3.69 -22.93
CA GLU A 65 -5.79 3.18 -24.22
C GLU A 65 -6.91 3.45 -25.25
N THR A 66 -7.24 4.72 -25.51
CA THR A 66 -8.08 5.15 -26.62
C THR A 66 -7.24 5.01 -27.88
N LYS A 67 -7.07 3.75 -28.28
CA LYS A 67 -6.94 3.36 -29.68
C LYS A 67 -8.22 3.80 -30.39
N GLY A 68 -8.24 5.02 -30.90
CA GLY A 68 -9.35 5.50 -31.74
C GLY A 68 -9.55 6.99 -31.74
N THR A 69 -8.66 7.73 -32.42
CA THR A 69 -8.98 9.00 -33.11
C THR A 69 -9.87 9.99 -32.35
N VAL A 70 -9.48 10.47 -31.17
CA VAL A 70 -9.96 11.79 -30.75
C VAL A 70 -9.22 12.79 -31.62
N LEU A 71 -9.83 13.16 -32.74
CA LEU A 71 -9.36 14.25 -33.59
C LEU A 71 -9.57 15.55 -32.82
N ILE A 72 -8.60 15.91 -32.00
CA ILE A 72 -8.60 17.19 -31.30
C ILE A 72 -8.23 18.25 -32.35
N LYS A 73 -9.20 19.08 -32.74
CA LYS A 73 -9.06 20.06 -33.83
C LYS A 73 -8.86 21.48 -33.31
N SER A 74 -9.18 21.74 -32.04
CA SER A 74 -9.08 23.08 -31.42
C SER A 74 -8.31 23.08 -30.10
N ALA A 75 -7.71 24.22 -29.75
CA ALA A 75 -7.04 24.43 -28.47
C ALA A 75 -7.99 24.27 -27.26
N ASP A 76 -9.27 24.63 -27.42
CA ASP A 76 -10.27 24.47 -26.36
C ASP A 76 -10.60 23.01 -26.07
N GLU A 77 -10.58 22.16 -27.11
CA GLU A 77 -10.79 20.71 -26.97
C GLU A 77 -9.62 20.05 -26.26
N LEU A 78 -8.38 20.51 -26.49
CA LEU A 78 -7.21 20.07 -25.72
C LEU A 78 -7.37 20.39 -24.24
N MET A 79 -7.75 21.62 -23.90
CA MET A 79 -7.93 22.03 -22.50
C MET A 79 -9.04 21.25 -21.81
N ASN A 80 -10.17 21.03 -22.49
CA ASN A 80 -11.29 20.26 -21.96
C ASN A 80 -10.92 18.77 -21.78
N PHE A 81 -10.11 18.21 -22.67
CA PHE A 81 -9.61 16.84 -22.53
C PHE A 81 -8.75 16.69 -21.27
N SER A 82 -7.77 17.59 -21.07
CA SER A 82 -6.93 17.59 -19.89
C SER A 82 -7.74 17.73 -18.59
N ARG A 83 -8.71 18.65 -18.54
CA ARG A 83 -9.62 18.79 -17.39
C ARG A 83 -10.47 17.55 -17.15
N GLY A 84 -10.92 16.89 -18.22
CA GLY A 84 -11.69 15.65 -18.14
C GLY A 84 -10.92 14.52 -17.47
N GLU A 85 -9.64 14.37 -17.81
CA GLU A 85 -8.76 13.38 -17.18
C GLU A 85 -8.52 13.67 -15.68
N GLU A 86 -8.25 14.92 -15.32
CA GLU A 86 -8.08 15.32 -13.92
C GLU A 86 -9.34 15.04 -13.08
N ASN A 87 -10.51 15.37 -13.61
CA ASN A 87 -11.79 15.13 -12.95
C ASN A 87 -12.06 13.63 -12.76
N GLN A 88 -11.74 12.80 -13.76
CA GLN A 88 -11.89 11.34 -13.63
C GLN A 88 -11.01 10.77 -12.52
N LEU A 89 -9.77 11.25 -12.40
CA LEU A 89 -8.87 10.84 -11.33
C LEU A 89 -9.38 11.30 -9.96
N GLU A 90 -9.86 12.54 -9.84
CA GLU A 90 -10.44 13.05 -8.60
C GLU A 90 -11.69 12.25 -8.19
N GLU A 91 -12.59 11.93 -9.14
CA GLU A 91 -13.78 11.12 -8.88
C GLU A 91 -13.43 9.72 -8.37
N GLN A 92 -12.41 9.06 -8.94
CA GLN A 92 -11.95 7.75 -8.48
C GLN A 92 -11.44 7.81 -7.04
N ILE A 93 -10.62 8.81 -6.71
CA ILE A 93 -10.05 8.96 -5.36
C ILE A 93 -11.16 9.34 -4.37
N LYS A 94 -12.11 10.17 -4.78
CA LYS A 94 -13.30 10.52 -3.99
C LYS A 94 -14.19 9.29 -3.73
N ALA A 95 -14.36 8.40 -4.70
CA ALA A 95 -15.09 7.14 -4.51
C ALA A 95 -14.40 6.23 -3.48
N ILE A 96 -13.07 6.16 -3.51
CA ILE A 96 -12.28 5.44 -2.50
C ILE A 96 -12.45 6.08 -1.12
N ALA A 97 -12.40 7.41 -1.03
CA ALA A 97 -12.64 8.11 0.24
C ALA A 97 -14.08 7.88 0.75
N ALA A 98 -15.07 7.86 -0.15
CA ALA A 98 -16.48 7.60 0.18
C ALA A 98 -16.72 6.18 0.71
N SER A 99 -15.92 5.19 0.27
CA SER A 99 -15.95 3.83 0.85
C SER A 99 -15.45 3.78 2.31
N GLY A 100 -14.84 4.86 2.81
CA GLY A 100 -14.24 4.96 4.13
C GLY A 100 -12.84 4.34 4.22
N ALA A 101 -12.19 4.08 3.08
CA ALA A 101 -10.81 3.66 3.04
C ALA A 101 -9.89 4.79 3.51
N ASN A 102 -9.03 4.48 4.48
CA ASN A 102 -8.12 5.45 5.09
C ASN A 102 -6.69 5.32 4.58
N VAL A 103 -6.33 4.14 4.07
CA VAL A 103 -5.02 3.83 3.48
C VAL A 103 -5.23 3.12 2.15
N ILE A 104 -4.50 3.58 1.15
CA ILE A 104 -4.43 3.01 -0.19
C ILE A 104 -3.08 2.33 -0.34
N VAL A 105 -3.10 1.04 -0.64
CA VAL A 105 -1.90 0.26 -0.96
C VAL A 105 -1.91 -0.04 -2.45
N SER A 106 -0.91 0.45 -3.19
CA SER A 106 -0.75 0.12 -4.61
C SER A 106 0.41 -0.83 -4.84
N GLY A 107 0.21 -1.81 -5.71
CA GLY A 107 1.24 -2.70 -6.23
C GLY A 107 2.22 -2.02 -7.21
N ALA A 108 1.90 -0.82 -7.70
CA ALA A 108 2.66 -0.10 -8.71
C ALA A 108 2.89 1.37 -8.28
N LYS A 109 3.27 2.23 -9.22
CA LYS A 109 3.57 3.64 -8.92
C LYS A 109 2.29 4.43 -8.61
N PHE A 110 2.45 5.48 -7.81
CA PHE A 110 1.46 6.54 -7.67
C PHE A 110 1.88 7.69 -8.58
N GLY A 111 0.94 8.28 -9.32
CA GLY A 111 1.16 9.53 -10.04
C GLY A 111 1.16 10.73 -9.09
N ASP A 112 1.90 11.78 -9.42
CA ASP A 112 2.04 12.97 -8.56
C ASP A 112 0.69 13.67 -8.31
N MET A 113 -0.13 13.74 -9.35
CA MET A 113 -1.49 14.30 -9.24
C MET A 113 -2.39 13.43 -8.35
N ALA A 114 -2.25 12.11 -8.44
CA ALA A 114 -3.00 11.20 -7.58
C ALA A 114 -2.59 11.37 -6.11
N LEU A 115 -1.30 11.52 -5.81
CA LEU A 115 -0.80 11.79 -4.46
C LEU A 115 -1.36 13.09 -3.90
N HIS A 116 -1.40 14.15 -4.70
CA HIS A 116 -1.99 15.43 -4.30
C HIS A 116 -3.45 15.28 -3.85
N TYR A 117 -4.27 14.57 -4.63
CA TYR A 117 -5.67 14.31 -4.26
C TYR A 117 -5.78 13.39 -3.04
N VAL A 118 -4.96 12.34 -2.94
CA VAL A 118 -4.94 11.45 -1.76
C VAL A 118 -4.63 12.23 -0.48
N ASN A 119 -3.68 13.18 -0.53
CA ASN A 119 -3.34 14.05 0.60
C ASN A 119 -4.49 15.03 0.91
N LYS A 120 -5.13 15.61 -0.11
CA LYS A 120 -6.33 16.48 0.05
C LYS A 120 -7.47 15.78 0.82
N TYR A 121 -7.67 14.48 0.59
CA TYR A 121 -8.67 13.67 1.29
C TYR A 121 -8.15 13.04 2.61
N ASN A 122 -6.97 13.45 3.08
CA ASN A 122 -6.32 12.94 4.29
C ASN A 122 -6.14 11.40 4.32
N MET A 123 -5.83 10.80 3.18
CA MET A 123 -5.56 9.36 3.05
C MET A 123 -4.05 9.07 2.98
N MET A 124 -3.64 7.86 3.36
CA MET A 124 -2.24 7.43 3.29
C MET A 124 -2.00 6.59 2.03
N ALA A 125 -0.97 6.89 1.25
CA ALA A 125 -0.56 6.12 0.07
C ALA A 125 0.70 5.28 0.33
N VAL A 126 0.57 3.95 0.33
CA VAL A 126 1.68 3.01 0.51
C VAL A 126 1.95 2.24 -0.77
N LYS A 127 3.21 2.19 -1.20
CA LYS A 127 3.63 1.48 -2.42
C LYS A 127 4.31 0.17 -2.11
N LEU A 128 3.81 -0.90 -2.71
CA LEU A 128 4.37 -2.24 -2.64
C LEU A 128 4.69 -2.79 -4.03
N SER A 129 5.85 -2.47 -4.57
CA SER A 129 6.30 -2.99 -5.89
C SER A 129 6.32 -4.51 -6.08
N SER A 130 6.22 -5.31 -5.00
CA SER A 130 6.32 -6.77 -5.08
C SER A 130 4.93 -7.40 -4.99
N LYS A 131 4.52 -8.09 -6.07
CA LYS A 131 3.25 -8.85 -6.13
C LYS A 131 3.05 -9.79 -4.92
N TRP A 132 4.14 -10.40 -4.47
CA TRP A 132 4.13 -11.30 -3.32
C TRP A 132 3.84 -10.58 -2.00
N ASP A 133 4.33 -9.36 -1.81
CA ASP A 133 4.08 -8.56 -0.61
C ASP A 133 2.62 -8.10 -0.57
N VAL A 134 2.06 -7.68 -1.71
CA VAL A 134 0.64 -7.30 -1.84
C VAL A 134 -0.27 -8.50 -1.48
N ARG A 135 0.01 -9.68 -2.03
CA ARG A 135 -0.77 -10.89 -1.74
C ARG A 135 -0.70 -11.29 -0.26
N ARG A 136 0.47 -11.13 0.37
CA ARG A 136 0.63 -11.38 1.82
C ARG A 136 -0.09 -10.35 2.66
N LEU A 137 -0.09 -9.08 2.25
CA LEU A 137 -0.82 -8.01 2.94
C LEU A 137 -2.31 -8.29 2.93
N CYS A 138 -2.85 -8.69 1.78
CA CYS A 138 -4.23 -9.15 1.68
C CYS A 138 -4.55 -10.32 2.62
N LYS A 139 -3.65 -11.31 2.74
CA LYS A 139 -3.82 -12.41 3.70
C LYS A 139 -3.77 -11.96 5.17
N ALA A 140 -2.85 -11.07 5.51
CA ALA A 140 -2.67 -10.58 6.88
C ALA A 140 -3.80 -9.65 7.34
N VAL A 141 -4.40 -8.93 6.39
CA VAL A 141 -5.41 -7.90 6.66
C VAL A 141 -6.82 -8.42 6.38
N GLY A 142 -6.95 -9.56 5.70
CA GLY A 142 -8.23 -10.07 5.19
C GLY A 142 -8.81 -9.26 4.03
N ALA A 143 -8.01 -8.39 3.40
CA ALA A 143 -8.42 -7.57 2.28
C ALA A 143 -8.36 -8.36 0.95
N VAL A 144 -9.20 -8.00 -0.02
CA VAL A 144 -9.10 -8.55 -1.38
C VAL A 144 -8.38 -7.55 -2.29
N THR A 145 -7.40 -8.01 -3.06
CA THR A 145 -6.70 -7.16 -4.05
C THR A 145 -7.63 -6.80 -5.20
N LEU A 146 -7.76 -5.50 -5.48
CA LEU A 146 -8.50 -5.01 -6.64
C LEU A 146 -7.58 -4.79 -7.84
N PRO A 147 -7.91 -5.34 -9.01
CA PRO A 147 -7.08 -5.22 -10.21
C PRO A 147 -7.27 -3.90 -10.96
N ARG A 148 -8.28 -3.09 -10.68
CA ARG A 148 -8.49 -1.79 -11.33
C ARG A 148 -9.13 -0.80 -10.37
N LEU A 149 -8.83 0.48 -10.58
CA LEU A 149 -9.50 1.62 -9.93
C LEU A 149 -10.85 1.95 -10.58
N VAL A 150 -11.15 1.28 -11.70
CA VAL A 150 -12.36 1.46 -12.50
C VAL A 150 -13.51 0.68 -11.87
N GLY A 151 -14.03 1.23 -10.78
CA GLY A 151 -15.26 0.80 -10.14
C GLY A 151 -15.78 2.00 -9.38
N ARG A 152 -16.96 2.51 -9.78
CA ARG A 152 -17.59 3.72 -9.23
C ARG A 152 -17.81 3.66 -7.71
N GLU A 153 -17.70 2.46 -7.14
CA GLU A 153 -17.82 2.19 -5.72
C GLU A 153 -16.94 1.00 -5.34
N VAL A 154 -16.11 1.18 -4.31
CA VAL A 154 -15.40 0.08 -3.65
C VAL A 154 -16.35 -0.43 -2.57
N PRO A 155 -16.99 -1.61 -2.71
CA PRO A 155 -17.88 -2.09 -1.68
C PRO A 155 -17.07 -2.35 -0.40
N GLY A 156 -17.61 -1.91 0.74
CA GLY A 156 -16.92 -1.94 2.03
C GLY A 156 -16.49 -3.35 2.50
N SER A 157 -17.06 -4.41 1.92
CA SER A 157 -16.69 -5.81 2.17
C SER A 157 -15.31 -6.22 1.62
N ILE A 158 -14.77 -5.46 0.67
CA ILE A 158 -13.46 -5.70 0.06
C ILE A 158 -12.34 -5.00 0.84
N LEU A 159 -12.71 -4.04 1.70
CA LEU A 159 -11.79 -3.32 2.57
C LEU A 159 -11.39 -4.21 3.74
N GLY A 160 -10.09 -4.43 3.90
CA GLY A 160 -9.59 -5.06 5.12
C GLY A 160 -9.31 -4.03 6.20
N VAL A 161 -9.39 -4.44 7.46
CA VAL A 161 -9.28 -3.54 8.61
C VAL A 161 -7.93 -3.74 9.27
N ILE A 162 -7.21 -2.64 9.50
CA ILE A 162 -5.94 -2.64 10.22
C ILE A 162 -6.06 -1.71 11.42
N LEU A 163 -5.57 -2.19 12.57
CA LEU A 163 -5.72 -1.49 13.83
C LEU A 163 -4.77 -0.28 13.91
N VAL A 164 -3.53 -0.44 13.47
CA VAL A 164 -2.54 0.65 13.49
C VAL A 164 -1.59 0.52 12.30
N ILE A 165 -1.40 1.65 11.60
CA ILE A 165 -0.33 1.82 10.63
C ILE A 165 0.58 2.93 11.14
N ARG A 166 1.82 2.56 11.42
CA ARG A 166 2.84 3.48 11.92
C ARG A 166 4.06 3.41 11.03
N ILE A 167 4.50 4.57 10.55
CA ILE A 167 5.88 4.71 10.10
C ILE A 167 6.75 4.94 11.32
N GLU A 168 7.71 4.05 11.54
CA GLU A 168 8.80 4.25 12.49
C GLU A 168 10.07 4.63 11.73
N GLY A 169 10.73 5.69 12.21
CA GLY A 169 12.03 6.10 11.71
C GLY A 169 13.10 5.29 12.43
N GLY A 170 13.74 4.37 11.73
CA GLY A 170 15.10 3.97 12.07
C GLY A 170 16.11 4.98 11.52
N VAL A 171 17.39 4.72 11.77
CA VAL A 171 18.57 5.48 11.28
C VAL A 171 18.30 6.10 9.89
N GLU A 172 18.64 7.38 9.73
CA GLU A 172 18.18 8.43 8.78
C GLU A 172 17.66 8.07 7.36
N SER A 173 17.87 6.85 6.87
CA SER A 173 17.43 6.37 5.55
C SER A 173 16.41 5.23 5.57
N LEU A 174 16.12 4.59 6.72
CA LEU A 174 15.22 3.43 6.80
C LEU A 174 13.89 3.77 7.48
N ARG A 175 12.88 4.09 6.66
CA ARG A 175 11.47 4.19 7.10
C ARG A 175 10.79 2.83 6.97
N LEU A 176 10.14 2.39 8.04
CA LEU A 176 9.43 1.10 8.08
C LEU A 176 7.93 1.35 8.14
N VAL A 177 7.16 0.73 7.25
CA VAL A 177 5.69 0.68 7.39
C VAL A 177 5.33 -0.56 8.17
N ARG A 178 4.82 -0.36 9.38
CA ARG A 178 4.30 -1.43 10.23
C ARG A 178 2.78 -1.47 10.14
N PHE A 179 2.25 -2.62 9.71
CA PHE A 179 0.84 -2.96 9.73
C PHE A 179 0.58 -3.85 10.95
N ILE A 180 -0.10 -3.32 11.96
CA ILE A 180 -0.45 -4.05 13.19
C ILE A 180 -1.88 -4.56 13.05
N GLY A 181 -2.04 -5.89 12.99
CA GLY A 181 -3.32 -6.56 12.73
C GLY A 181 -3.36 -8.02 13.22
N LEU A 182 -4.54 -8.62 13.17
CA LEU A 182 -4.82 -9.98 13.64
C LEU A 182 -4.00 -11.00 12.86
N PHE A 183 -3.03 -11.61 13.57
CA PHE A 183 -2.15 -12.69 13.16
C PHE A 183 -0.92 -12.35 12.30
N TRP A 184 0.14 -13.12 12.59
CA TRP A 184 1.50 -13.17 12.04
C TRP A 184 2.58 -12.52 12.92
N VAL A 185 3.67 -13.26 13.13
CA VAL A 185 4.79 -12.93 14.01
C VAL A 185 5.99 -12.63 13.13
N LEU A 186 6.39 -11.36 13.06
CA LEU A 186 7.59 -10.92 12.38
C LEU A 186 8.70 -10.75 13.40
N HIS A 187 9.85 -11.40 13.20
CA HIS A 187 11.03 -11.14 14.01
C HIS A 187 11.84 -10.02 13.32
N LEU A 188 11.90 -8.83 13.92
CA LEU A 188 12.87 -7.82 13.54
C LEU A 188 14.22 -8.26 14.10
N LEU A 189 15.10 -8.76 13.24
CA LEU A 189 16.50 -8.95 13.62
C LEU A 189 17.25 -7.66 13.35
N SER A 190 17.81 -7.08 14.39
CA SER A 190 18.77 -6.00 14.26
C SER A 190 20.15 -6.62 14.00
N CYS A 191 20.73 -6.38 12.82
CA CYS A 191 22.08 -6.87 12.50
C CYS A 191 23.02 -5.69 12.34
N THR A 192 24.02 -5.61 13.22
CA THR A 192 25.21 -4.78 13.04
C THR A 192 26.08 -5.38 11.94
N PRO A 193 26.47 -4.63 10.89
CA PRO A 193 27.63 -5.00 10.09
C PRO A 193 28.87 -4.71 10.94
N LEU A 194 29.44 -5.74 11.57
CA LEU A 194 30.80 -5.66 12.10
C LEU A 194 31.75 -5.65 10.91
N HIS A 195 32.60 -4.63 10.91
CA HIS A 195 33.57 -4.28 9.87
C HIS A 195 34.70 -5.32 9.77
#